data_AF-A0A6G2QBI6-F1
#
_entry.id   AF-A0A6G2QBI6-F1
#
_cell.length_a   1.000
_cell.length_b   1.000
_cell.length_c   1.000
_cell.angle_alpha   90.00
_cell.angle_beta   90.00
_cell.angle_gamma   90.00
#
_symmetry.space_group_name_H-M   'P 1'
#
loop_
_entity.id
_entity.type
_entity.pdbx_description
1 polymer ?
#
loop_
_entity_poly.entity_id
_entity_poly.type
_entity_poly.pdbx_seq_one_letter_code
_entity_poly.pdbx_strand_id
1 'polypeptide(L)'
;RKTSRLKVSHAFHSPLMDPMLEEFAQAIQDLSFNEPRIPVVSNLTGRVAESYTPEYWVRHVREAVRFADGVHTLHELGVTTFVEIGPGGVLTALAQGCLDDTVAVPALRGDRPERQAVVAALAELYVRGETPDWQSLIPGAHRVTLPTYAFQRERYWLEGDADPAGVGASAAAADSGFWDSVEREDAESLAATLGVSADASLHALLPRLSAWRRQRRERSVVDGWRYRVTWQPLGALPQPCPAGTWLLVVAEGSEWTAAVRTALTDHGATTVTLVAGPDTDRRTLARELADIGPVTGVLSLLAEDETASAGHPGLSYGLAATLCLTQALGDAGVDAPLWCATRGAVATGRADRLDRPLQSQVWGFGRAAALEHPRRWGGLVDLPDVLDARAAARLTAVLGQRTEDQVAIRASGVHGRRLVRATRATDPAREWSPRGTVLITGGTGALG
;
A
#
# COMPACT_ATOMS: atom_id res chain seq x y z
N ARG A 1 -46.64 -4.59 -10.01
CA ARG A 1 -46.60 -4.26 -8.57
C ARG A 1 -46.92 -5.54 -7.79
N LYS A 2 -46.02 -5.99 -6.91
CA LYS A 2 -46.24 -7.18 -6.06
C LYS A 2 -46.91 -6.72 -4.77
N THR A 3 -48.01 -7.34 -4.35
CA THR A 3 -48.71 -7.03 -3.10
C THR A 3 -48.91 -8.31 -2.29
N SER A 4 -48.80 -8.21 -0.97
CA SER A 4 -49.01 -9.32 -0.04
C SER A 4 -49.76 -8.83 1.20
N ARG A 5 -50.70 -9.62 1.70
CA ARG A 5 -51.39 -9.32 2.97
C ARG A 5 -50.44 -9.53 4.15
N LEU A 6 -50.40 -8.56 5.07
CA LEU A 6 -49.63 -8.66 6.31
C LEU A 6 -50.42 -9.48 7.34
N LYS A 7 -49.77 -10.48 7.93
CA LYS A 7 -50.34 -11.28 9.02
C LYS A 7 -50.01 -10.60 10.35
N VAL A 8 -50.93 -9.77 10.82
CA VAL A 8 -50.81 -9.02 12.08
C VAL A 8 -51.97 -9.37 13.01
N SER A 9 -51.74 -9.34 14.33
CA SER A 9 -52.80 -9.57 15.31
C SER A 9 -53.77 -8.39 15.39
N HIS A 10 -53.26 -7.17 15.16
CA HIS A 10 -54.03 -5.94 15.18
C HIS A 10 -53.59 -5.03 14.02
N ALA A 11 -54.51 -4.21 13.53
CA ALA A 11 -54.23 -3.21 12.50
C ALA A 11 -53.74 -1.91 13.15
N PHE A 12 -52.56 -1.94 13.76
CA PHE A 12 -51.88 -0.76 14.31
C PHE A 12 -51.72 0.33 13.24
N HIS A 13 -51.61 1.59 13.66
CA HIS A 13 -51.46 2.75 12.76
C HIS A 13 -52.63 2.91 11.78
N SER A 14 -53.85 2.54 12.22
CA SER A 14 -55.07 2.62 11.40
C SER A 14 -56.29 3.05 12.23
N PRO A 15 -57.39 3.48 11.59
CA PRO A 15 -58.67 3.78 12.25
C PRO A 15 -59.21 2.66 13.14
N LEU A 16 -58.79 1.41 12.94
CA LEU A 16 -59.21 0.30 13.77
C LEU A 16 -58.66 0.35 15.20
N MET A 17 -57.73 1.27 15.49
CA MET A 17 -57.26 1.53 16.85
C MET A 17 -58.14 2.51 17.63
N ASP A 18 -59.03 3.26 16.97
CA ASP A 18 -59.86 4.30 17.63
C ASP A 18 -60.61 3.80 18.89
N PRO A 19 -61.19 2.58 18.93
CA PRO A 19 -61.94 2.11 20.11
C PRO A 19 -61.12 1.94 21.38
N MET A 20 -59.79 1.79 21.31
CA MET A 20 -58.95 1.57 22.50
C MET A 20 -58.19 2.82 22.97
N LEU A 21 -58.27 3.94 22.23
CA LEU A 21 -57.42 5.10 22.48
C LEU A 21 -57.71 5.77 23.84
N GLU A 22 -58.98 5.83 24.25
CA GLU A 22 -59.37 6.45 25.53
C GLU A 22 -58.88 5.63 26.73
N GLU A 23 -59.12 4.32 26.72
CA GLU A 23 -58.62 3.40 27.75
C GLU A 23 -57.09 3.39 27.80
N PHE A 24 -56.43 3.42 26.64
CA PHE A 24 -54.97 3.49 26.57
C PHE A 24 -54.44 4.81 27.13
N ALA A 25 -55.06 5.95 26.81
CA ALA A 25 -54.68 7.26 27.36
C ALA A 25 -54.77 7.27 28.89
N GLN A 26 -55.87 6.75 29.44
CA GLN A 26 -56.05 6.64 30.89
C GLN A 26 -54.98 5.74 31.52
N ALA A 27 -54.62 4.63 30.87
CA ALA A 27 -53.63 3.70 31.39
C ALA A 27 -52.21 4.29 31.47
N ILE A 28 -51.86 5.25 30.61
CA ILE A 28 -50.52 5.84 30.54
C ILE A 28 -50.43 7.25 31.16
N GLN A 29 -51.55 7.85 31.56
CA GLN A 29 -51.60 9.24 32.03
C GLN A 29 -50.71 9.51 33.26
N ASP A 30 -50.58 8.50 34.13
CA ASP A 30 -49.86 8.62 35.41
C ASP A 30 -48.36 8.25 35.26
N LEU A 31 -47.91 7.94 34.05
CA LEU A 31 -46.51 7.66 33.77
C LEU A 31 -45.69 8.96 33.70
N SER A 32 -44.51 8.96 34.29
CA SER A 32 -43.58 10.08 34.20
C SER A 32 -42.71 9.96 32.93
N PHE A 33 -42.89 10.90 32.00
CA PHE A 33 -42.12 10.98 30.77
C PHE A 33 -40.95 11.96 30.94
N ASN A 34 -39.73 11.44 30.92
CA ASN A 34 -38.52 12.24 31.06
C ASN A 34 -37.97 12.67 29.69
N GLU A 35 -37.24 13.79 29.68
CA GLU A 35 -36.51 14.23 28.50
C GLU A 35 -35.43 13.21 28.10
N PRO A 36 -35.32 12.85 26.81
CA PRO A 36 -34.37 11.84 26.37
C PRO A 36 -32.93 12.36 26.46
N ARG A 37 -32.08 11.62 27.18
CA ARG A 37 -30.63 11.94 27.29
C ARG A 37 -29.86 11.73 25.98
N ILE A 38 -30.39 10.87 25.11
CA ILE A 38 -29.89 10.65 23.74
C ILE A 38 -30.96 11.23 22.82
N PRO A 39 -30.64 12.17 21.92
CA PRO A 39 -31.62 12.73 21.00
C PRO A 39 -32.38 11.63 20.25
N VAL A 40 -33.70 11.74 20.20
CA VAL A 40 -34.56 10.77 19.52
C VAL A 40 -35.27 11.44 18.36
N VAL A 41 -35.27 10.81 17.18
CA VAL A 41 -36.14 11.23 16.07
C VAL A 41 -37.46 10.47 16.17
N SER A 42 -38.56 11.22 16.24
CA SER A 42 -39.89 10.66 16.44
C SER A 42 -40.40 9.98 15.17
N ASN A 43 -40.88 8.76 15.32
CA ASN A 43 -41.60 8.03 14.26
C ASN A 43 -43.01 8.57 13.99
N LEU A 44 -43.51 9.50 14.80
CA LEU A 44 -44.78 10.19 14.56
C LEU A 44 -44.58 11.41 13.66
N THR A 45 -43.55 12.21 13.93
CA THR A 45 -43.33 13.48 13.21
C THR A 45 -42.25 13.39 12.12
N GLY A 46 -41.36 12.41 12.21
CA GLY A 46 -40.14 12.30 11.41
C GLY A 46 -39.04 13.28 11.84
N ARG A 47 -39.20 14.02 12.95
CA ARG A 47 -38.27 15.06 13.42
C ARG A 47 -37.74 14.76 14.81
N VAL A 48 -36.68 15.46 15.23
CA VAL A 48 -36.17 15.39 16.61
C VAL A 48 -37.30 15.65 17.60
N ALA A 49 -37.48 14.74 18.56
CA ALA A 49 -38.50 14.81 19.58
C ALA A 49 -38.07 15.79 20.67
N GLU A 50 -38.95 16.74 20.99
CA GLU A 50 -38.71 17.73 22.04
C GLU A 50 -39.18 17.22 23.42
N SER A 51 -40.30 16.49 23.47
CA SER A 51 -40.82 15.86 24.69
C SER A 51 -41.77 14.70 24.38
N TYR A 52 -41.93 13.78 25.33
CA TYR A 52 -42.93 12.72 25.27
C TYR A 52 -44.10 13.04 26.20
N THR A 53 -45.33 12.88 25.72
CA THR A 53 -46.56 13.07 26.50
C THR A 53 -47.49 11.87 26.30
N PRO A 54 -48.49 11.66 27.18
CA PRO A 54 -49.55 10.68 26.94
C PRO A 54 -50.17 10.82 25.54
N GLU A 55 -50.46 12.05 25.10
CA GLU A 55 -51.06 12.34 23.79
C GLU A 55 -50.14 11.90 22.64
N TYR A 56 -48.82 12.05 22.80
CA TYR A 56 -47.86 11.56 21.82
C TYR A 56 -48.03 10.05 21.57
N TRP A 57 -48.15 9.25 22.63
CA TRP A 57 -48.25 7.79 22.52
C TRP A 57 -49.61 7.34 21.96
N VAL A 58 -50.69 8.00 22.36
CA VAL A 58 -52.03 7.78 21.80
C VAL A 58 -52.02 8.05 20.30
N ARG A 59 -51.42 9.16 19.88
CA ARG A 59 -51.24 9.48 18.45
C ARG A 59 -50.35 8.47 17.75
N HIS A 60 -49.23 8.07 18.36
CA HIS A 60 -48.27 7.13 17.76
C HIS A 60 -48.87 5.74 17.48
N VAL A 61 -49.78 5.23 18.34
CA VAL A 61 -50.44 3.94 18.10
C VAL A 61 -51.42 3.99 16.91
N ARG A 62 -51.94 5.18 16.60
CA ARG A 62 -53.03 5.43 15.65
C ARG A 62 -52.57 5.98 14.31
N GLU A 63 -51.61 6.89 14.32
CA GLU A 63 -51.08 7.57 13.14
C GLU A 63 -49.98 6.75 12.46
N ALA A 64 -49.65 7.12 11.21
CA ALA A 64 -48.66 6.42 10.41
C ALA A 64 -47.25 6.55 10.97
N VAL A 65 -46.46 5.46 10.89
CA VAL A 65 -45.04 5.45 11.24
C VAL A 65 -44.23 6.13 10.12
N ARG A 66 -43.71 7.31 10.39
CA ARG A 66 -42.87 8.13 9.51
C ARG A 66 -41.40 7.69 9.55
N PHE A 67 -41.15 6.38 9.39
CA PHE A 67 -39.81 5.80 9.51
C PHE A 67 -38.81 6.38 8.50
N ALA A 68 -39.20 6.47 7.22
CA ALA A 68 -38.33 6.99 6.17
C ALA A 68 -37.95 8.46 6.43
N ASP A 69 -38.93 9.29 6.82
CA ASP A 69 -38.67 10.68 7.19
C ASP A 69 -37.69 10.78 8.37
N GLY A 70 -37.86 9.91 9.38
CA GLY A 70 -36.95 9.85 10.52
C GLY A 70 -35.52 9.46 10.14
N VAL A 71 -35.36 8.49 9.24
CA VAL A 71 -34.05 8.08 8.71
C VAL A 71 -33.40 9.24 7.93
N HIS A 72 -34.15 9.98 7.11
CA HIS A 72 -33.63 11.16 6.42
C HIS A 72 -33.21 12.27 7.38
N THR A 73 -34.00 12.58 8.41
CA THR A 73 -33.62 13.57 9.42
C THR A 73 -32.36 13.16 10.18
N LEU A 74 -32.20 11.88 10.54
CA LEU A 74 -30.97 11.39 11.16
C LEU A 74 -29.75 11.63 10.25
N HIS A 75 -29.91 11.39 8.95
CA HIS A 75 -28.85 11.62 7.97
C HIS A 75 -28.50 13.10 7.79
N GLU A 76 -29.51 13.98 7.73
CA GLU A 76 -29.32 15.44 7.70
C GLU A 76 -28.56 15.95 8.94
N LEU A 77 -28.72 15.27 10.08
CA LEU A 77 -27.98 15.54 11.32
C LEU A 77 -26.58 14.91 11.36
N GLY A 78 -26.14 14.27 10.26
CA GLY A 78 -24.80 13.70 10.11
C GLY A 78 -24.67 12.23 10.53
N VAL A 79 -25.78 11.53 10.81
CA VAL A 79 -25.74 10.10 11.12
C VAL A 79 -25.56 9.28 9.83
N THR A 80 -24.49 8.50 9.79
CA THR A 80 -24.13 7.63 8.65
C THR A 80 -24.13 6.13 9.01
N THR A 81 -24.14 5.81 10.31
CA THR A 81 -24.15 4.46 10.85
C THR A 81 -25.39 4.22 11.71
N PHE A 82 -26.17 3.19 11.38
CA PHE A 82 -27.39 2.80 12.06
C PHE A 82 -27.24 1.41 12.68
N VAL A 83 -27.78 1.22 13.88
CA VAL A 83 -27.80 -0.07 14.56
C VAL A 83 -29.23 -0.45 14.93
N GLU A 84 -29.71 -1.59 14.41
CA GLU A 84 -31.01 -2.14 14.80
C GLU A 84 -30.86 -3.00 16.05
N ILE A 85 -31.43 -2.53 17.17
CA ILE A 85 -31.50 -3.28 18.42
C ILE A 85 -32.82 -4.04 18.44
N GLY A 86 -32.79 -5.28 17.96
CA GLY A 86 -33.96 -6.15 17.89
C GLY A 86 -33.58 -7.54 17.40
N PRO A 87 -34.52 -8.51 17.41
CA PRO A 87 -34.23 -9.92 17.13
C PRO A 87 -33.89 -10.23 15.65
N GLY A 88 -33.89 -9.23 14.77
CA GLY A 88 -33.71 -9.42 13.33
C GLY A 88 -33.07 -8.21 12.65
N GLY A 89 -33.28 -8.11 11.34
CA GLY A 89 -32.69 -7.07 10.48
C GLY A 89 -33.71 -6.40 9.55
N VAL A 90 -34.96 -6.28 9.99
CA VAL A 90 -36.03 -5.73 9.14
C VAL A 90 -35.84 -4.22 8.97
N LEU A 91 -35.59 -3.51 10.07
CA LEU A 91 -35.38 -2.05 10.03
C LEU A 91 -34.06 -1.70 9.32
N THR A 92 -33.06 -2.57 9.43
CA THR A 92 -31.78 -2.50 8.73
C THR A 92 -32.02 -2.45 7.22
N ALA A 93 -32.80 -3.41 6.69
CA ALA A 93 -33.12 -3.46 5.27
C ALA A 93 -33.98 -2.26 4.82
N LEU A 94 -34.89 -1.79 5.68
CA LEU A 94 -35.71 -0.60 5.38
C LEU A 94 -34.87 0.68 5.37
N ALA A 95 -33.93 0.85 6.31
CA ALA A 95 -33.04 2.00 6.37
C ALA A 95 -32.14 2.08 5.14
N GLN A 96 -31.56 0.93 4.73
CA GLN A 96 -30.80 0.81 3.48
C GLN A 96 -31.62 1.13 2.22
N GLY A 97 -32.95 0.96 2.28
CA GLY A 97 -33.85 1.34 1.19
C GLY A 97 -34.22 2.84 1.17
N CYS A 98 -33.94 3.58 2.24
CA CYS A 98 -34.24 5.02 2.33
C CYS A 98 -33.06 5.89 1.91
N LEU A 99 -31.83 5.45 2.16
CA LEU A 99 -30.61 6.22 1.93
C LEU A 99 -29.58 5.37 1.18
N ASP A 100 -29.00 5.96 0.14
CA ASP A 100 -27.80 5.43 -0.50
C ASP A 100 -26.59 5.67 0.44
N ASP A 101 -25.56 4.81 0.35
CA ASP A 101 -24.28 4.96 1.06
C ASP A 101 -24.33 5.03 2.61
N THR A 102 -25.33 4.40 3.24
CA THR A 102 -25.41 4.28 4.71
C THR A 102 -25.10 2.89 5.22
N VAL A 103 -24.51 2.82 6.43
CA VAL A 103 -24.24 1.54 7.11
C VAL A 103 -25.39 1.25 8.05
N ALA A 104 -26.00 0.07 7.93
CA ALA A 104 -27.02 -0.40 8.86
C ALA A 104 -26.65 -1.81 9.35
N VAL A 105 -26.57 -2.00 10.66
CA VAL A 105 -26.11 -3.24 11.30
C VAL A 105 -27.18 -3.79 12.24
N PRO A 106 -27.65 -5.03 12.07
CA PRO A 106 -28.54 -5.67 13.03
C PRO A 106 -27.74 -6.23 14.21
N ALA A 107 -28.14 -5.87 15.45
CA ALA A 107 -27.48 -6.34 16.66
C ALA A 107 -27.70 -7.84 16.92
N LEU A 108 -28.86 -8.39 16.54
CA LEU A 108 -29.18 -9.81 16.66
C LEU A 108 -29.64 -10.38 15.31
N ARG A 109 -29.41 -11.68 15.13
CA ARG A 109 -29.91 -12.45 13.99
C ARG A 109 -30.33 -13.83 14.45
N GLY A 110 -31.51 -14.29 14.01
CA GLY A 110 -32.04 -15.60 14.38
C GLY A 110 -31.30 -16.80 13.78
N ASP A 111 -30.29 -16.57 12.94
CA ASP A 111 -29.47 -17.60 12.30
C ASP A 111 -28.24 -18.01 13.12
N ARG A 112 -28.00 -17.38 14.29
CA ARG A 112 -26.80 -17.61 15.12
C ARG A 112 -27.05 -17.35 16.61
N PRO A 113 -26.17 -17.85 17.51
CA PRO A 113 -26.26 -17.56 18.94
C PRO A 113 -26.15 -16.06 19.26
N GLU A 114 -26.94 -15.59 20.22
CA GLU A 114 -27.04 -14.15 20.58
C GLU A 114 -25.67 -13.52 20.88
N ARG A 115 -24.84 -14.17 21.70
CA ARG A 115 -23.50 -13.66 22.05
C ARG A 115 -22.63 -13.46 20.80
N GLN A 116 -22.70 -14.39 19.85
CA GLN A 116 -21.95 -14.30 18.60
C GLN A 116 -22.52 -13.20 17.70
N ALA A 117 -23.84 -13.02 17.67
CA ALA A 117 -24.48 -11.96 16.90
C ALA A 117 -24.04 -10.57 17.37
N VAL A 118 -24.07 -10.32 18.69
CA VAL A 118 -23.69 -9.02 19.26
C VAL A 118 -22.20 -8.73 19.02
N VAL A 119 -21.31 -9.70 19.25
CA VAL A 119 -19.87 -9.50 19.00
C VAL A 119 -19.60 -9.25 17.52
N ALA A 120 -20.30 -9.95 16.61
CA ALA A 120 -20.18 -9.71 15.18
C ALA A 120 -20.67 -8.31 14.77
N ALA A 121 -21.77 -7.84 15.34
CA ALA A 121 -22.26 -6.48 15.10
C ALA A 121 -21.26 -5.42 15.58
N LEU A 122 -20.67 -5.59 16.76
CA LEU A 122 -19.62 -4.69 17.28
C LEU A 122 -18.35 -4.71 16.40
N ALA A 123 -17.97 -5.88 15.89
CA ALA A 123 -16.85 -6.00 14.97
C ALA A 123 -17.14 -5.32 13.62
N GLU A 124 -18.36 -5.43 13.10
CA GLU A 124 -18.79 -4.75 11.87
C GLU A 124 -18.73 -3.23 12.02
N LEU A 125 -19.21 -2.70 13.15
CA LEU A 125 -19.07 -1.27 13.48
C LEU A 125 -17.59 -0.86 13.55
N TYR A 126 -16.74 -1.66 14.19
CA TYR A 126 -15.31 -1.37 14.32
C TYR A 126 -14.57 -1.32 12.99
N VAL A 127 -14.84 -2.27 12.08
CA VAL A 127 -14.25 -2.27 10.73
C VAL A 127 -14.67 -1.04 9.91
N ARG A 128 -15.81 -0.44 10.25
CA ARG A 128 -16.34 0.78 9.61
C ARG A 128 -15.81 2.07 10.22
N GLY A 129 -14.93 1.98 11.22
CA GLY A 129 -14.27 3.14 11.84
C GLY A 129 -14.88 3.59 13.17
N GLU A 130 -15.97 2.95 13.62
CA GLU A 130 -16.49 3.18 14.97
C GLU A 130 -15.53 2.58 16.00
N THR A 131 -15.52 3.13 17.22
CA THR A 131 -14.63 2.65 18.28
C THR A 131 -15.43 2.15 19.48
N PRO A 132 -16.01 0.92 19.42
CA PRO A 132 -16.63 0.32 20.59
C PRO A 132 -15.67 0.27 21.77
N ASP A 133 -16.20 0.45 22.98
CA ASP A 133 -15.42 0.23 24.20
C ASP A 133 -15.21 -1.27 24.44
N TRP A 134 -14.14 -1.79 23.83
CA TRP A 134 -13.72 -3.17 23.98
C TRP A 134 -13.31 -3.53 25.42
N GLN A 135 -12.94 -2.56 26.25
CA GLN A 135 -12.56 -2.81 27.64
C GLN A 135 -13.78 -3.11 28.50
N SER A 136 -14.92 -2.49 28.22
CA SER A 136 -16.22 -2.84 28.82
C SER A 136 -16.67 -4.26 28.46
N LEU A 137 -16.38 -4.72 27.24
CA LEU A 137 -16.77 -6.06 26.78
C LEU A 137 -15.81 -7.16 27.28
N ILE A 138 -14.52 -6.86 27.35
CA ILE A 138 -13.46 -7.82 27.73
C ILE A 138 -12.56 -7.22 28.82
N PRO A 139 -13.03 -7.17 30.07
CA PRO A 139 -12.26 -6.61 31.18
C PRO A 139 -10.94 -7.38 31.38
N GLY A 140 -9.83 -6.65 31.53
CA GLY A 140 -8.49 -7.24 31.75
C GLY A 140 -7.76 -7.70 30.49
N ALA A 141 -8.33 -7.52 29.30
CA ALA A 141 -7.61 -7.73 28.05
C ALA A 141 -6.53 -6.67 27.83
N HIS A 142 -5.41 -7.08 27.24
CA HIS A 142 -4.33 -6.19 26.80
C HIS A 142 -4.21 -6.25 25.28
N ARG A 143 -3.98 -5.10 24.65
CA ARG A 143 -3.75 -5.04 23.20
C ARG A 143 -2.39 -5.66 22.90
N VAL A 144 -2.37 -6.61 21.96
CA VAL A 144 -1.14 -7.18 21.42
C VAL A 144 -0.92 -6.63 20.02
N THR A 145 0.31 -6.24 19.72
CA THR A 145 0.68 -5.81 18.36
C THR A 145 0.68 -7.03 17.45
N LEU A 146 -0.26 -7.08 16.51
CA LEU A 146 -0.22 -8.05 15.43
C LEU A 146 0.70 -7.53 14.33
N PRO A 147 1.38 -8.41 13.57
CA PRO A 147 2.13 -8.02 12.38
C PRO A 147 1.22 -7.20 11.45
N THR A 148 1.63 -5.99 11.09
CA THR A 148 0.86 -5.14 10.19
C THR A 148 0.88 -5.74 8.78
N TYR A 149 -0.28 -5.86 8.14
CA TYR A 149 -0.35 -6.16 6.72
C TYR A 149 -0.32 -4.85 5.96
N ALA A 150 0.76 -4.62 5.22
CA ALA A 150 0.89 -3.45 4.36
C ALA A 150 0.33 -3.79 2.96
N PHE A 151 -0.64 -2.99 2.51
CA PHE A 151 -1.18 -2.88 1.15
C PHE A 151 -2.20 -3.94 0.70
N GLN A 152 -3.37 -3.45 0.29
CA GLN A 152 -4.22 -4.08 -0.72
C GLN A 152 -3.51 -3.90 -2.06
N ARG A 153 -2.90 -4.97 -2.58
CA ARG A 153 -2.10 -4.90 -3.82
C ARG A 153 -3.05 -4.87 -5.01
N GLU A 154 -3.26 -3.69 -5.60
CA GLU A 154 -3.73 -3.60 -6.98
C GLU A 154 -2.54 -3.74 -7.94
N ARG A 155 -2.71 -4.55 -8.99
CA ARG A 155 -1.70 -4.68 -10.04
C ARG A 155 -1.74 -3.44 -10.92
N TYR A 156 -0.89 -2.47 -10.63
CA TYR A 156 -0.62 -1.36 -11.54
C TYR A 156 0.63 -1.68 -12.36
N TRP A 157 0.44 -2.31 -13.52
CA TRP A 157 1.50 -2.43 -14.53
C TRP A 157 1.31 -1.34 -15.57
N LEU A 158 2.38 -0.62 -15.90
CA LEU A 158 2.44 0.15 -17.13
C LEU A 158 2.44 -0.87 -18.28
N GLU A 159 1.32 -1.00 -18.98
CA GLU A 159 1.27 -1.74 -20.23
C GLU A 159 2.13 -0.99 -21.24
N GLY A 160 3.36 -1.44 -21.44
CA GLY A 160 4.15 -1.02 -22.58
C GLY A 160 3.64 -1.71 -23.82
N ASP A 161 3.45 -0.96 -24.91
CA ASP A 161 3.07 -1.45 -26.26
C ASP A 161 4.09 -2.41 -26.91
N ALA A 162 4.98 -3.03 -26.14
CA ALA A 162 5.97 -3.96 -26.63
C ALA A 162 5.43 -5.39 -26.48
N ASP A 163 4.85 -5.91 -27.56
CA ASP A 163 4.58 -7.32 -27.74
C ASP A 163 5.90 -8.13 -27.51
N PRO A 164 5.99 -8.92 -26.43
CA PRO A 164 7.20 -9.67 -26.11
C PRO A 164 7.47 -10.82 -27.10
N ALA A 165 6.58 -11.05 -28.08
CA ALA A 165 6.76 -12.06 -29.13
C ALA A 165 7.83 -11.69 -30.19
N GLY A 166 8.32 -10.45 -30.24
CA GLY A 166 9.18 -9.98 -31.34
C GLY A 166 10.66 -10.40 -31.30
N VAL A 167 11.20 -10.84 -30.16
CA VAL A 167 12.66 -11.04 -30.00
C VAL A 167 13.03 -12.53 -30.03
N GLY A 168 12.82 -13.17 -31.18
CA GLY A 168 13.22 -14.57 -31.40
C GLY A 168 12.93 -15.14 -32.80
N ALA A 169 12.47 -14.34 -33.76
CA ALA A 169 11.79 -14.83 -34.96
C ALA A 169 12.69 -15.31 -36.12
N SER A 170 14.01 -15.46 -35.95
CA SER A 170 14.88 -15.85 -37.08
C SER A 170 15.13 -17.36 -37.23
N ALA A 171 14.86 -18.18 -36.21
CA ALA A 171 15.09 -19.65 -36.27
C ALA A 171 13.79 -20.48 -36.19
N ALA A 172 12.65 -19.87 -35.86
CA ALA A 172 11.40 -20.57 -35.56
C ALA A 172 10.47 -20.79 -36.78
N ALA A 173 10.76 -20.20 -37.94
CA ALA A 173 9.85 -20.27 -39.09
C ALA A 173 9.76 -21.68 -39.69
N ALA A 174 10.87 -22.42 -39.78
CA ALA A 174 10.90 -23.78 -40.33
C ALA A 174 10.27 -24.84 -39.40
N ASP A 175 10.38 -24.64 -38.08
CA ASP A 175 9.82 -25.55 -37.07
C ASP A 175 8.36 -25.23 -36.69
N SER A 176 7.80 -24.11 -37.19
CA SER A 176 6.49 -23.62 -36.79
C SER A 176 5.36 -24.60 -37.08
N GLY A 177 5.28 -25.11 -38.32
CA GLY A 177 4.24 -26.06 -38.73
C GLY A 177 4.27 -27.37 -37.95
N PHE A 178 5.47 -27.88 -37.63
CA PHE A 178 5.63 -29.08 -36.81
C PHE A 178 5.05 -28.87 -35.39
N TRP A 179 5.43 -27.79 -34.71
CA TRP A 179 4.96 -27.53 -33.35
C TRP A 179 3.48 -27.17 -33.29
N ASP A 180 2.96 -26.55 -34.34
CA ASP A 180 1.55 -26.23 -34.50
C ASP A 180 0.66 -27.48 -34.60
N SER A 181 1.12 -28.53 -35.28
CA SER A 181 0.44 -29.84 -35.30
C SER A 181 0.53 -30.55 -33.96
N VAL A 182 1.69 -30.49 -33.29
CA VAL A 182 1.88 -31.07 -31.95
C VAL A 182 0.96 -30.42 -30.91
N GLU A 183 0.79 -29.09 -30.94
CA GLU A 183 0.00 -28.36 -29.95
C GLU A 183 -1.53 -28.52 -30.11
N ARG A 184 -1.97 -28.72 -31.36
CA ARG A 184 -3.37 -29.03 -31.72
C ARG A 184 -3.72 -30.52 -31.60
N GLU A 185 -2.74 -31.35 -31.27
CA GLU A 185 -2.86 -32.82 -31.22
C GLU A 185 -3.36 -33.41 -32.55
N ASP A 186 -2.91 -32.83 -33.66
CA ASP A 186 -3.23 -33.26 -35.03
C ASP A 186 -2.21 -34.31 -35.51
N ALA A 187 -2.57 -35.59 -35.34
CA ALA A 187 -1.72 -36.72 -35.70
C ALA A 187 -1.53 -36.88 -37.22
N GLU A 188 -2.53 -36.49 -38.03
CA GLU A 188 -2.47 -36.64 -39.49
C GLU A 188 -1.51 -35.60 -40.09
N SER A 189 -1.63 -34.33 -39.70
CA SER A 189 -0.72 -33.27 -40.14
C SER A 189 0.72 -33.50 -39.68
N LEU A 190 0.89 -34.03 -38.46
CA LEU A 190 2.22 -34.39 -37.94
C LEU A 190 2.83 -35.58 -38.70
N ALA A 191 2.04 -36.61 -39.00
CA ALA A 191 2.47 -37.77 -39.78
C ALA A 191 2.91 -37.38 -41.20
N ALA A 192 2.14 -36.50 -41.86
CA ALA A 192 2.50 -35.94 -43.15
C ALA A 192 3.81 -35.13 -43.11
N THR A 193 4.02 -34.34 -42.06
CA THR A 193 5.24 -33.54 -41.88
C THR A 193 6.49 -34.41 -41.64
N LEU A 194 6.33 -35.52 -40.92
CA LEU A 194 7.41 -36.46 -40.58
C LEU A 194 7.64 -37.56 -41.62
N GLY A 195 6.74 -37.71 -42.61
CA GLY A 195 6.78 -38.78 -43.60
C GLY A 195 6.51 -40.18 -43.03
N VAL A 196 5.72 -40.28 -41.95
CA VAL A 196 5.35 -41.54 -41.28
C VAL A 196 3.84 -41.79 -41.37
N SER A 197 3.39 -43.01 -41.05
CA SER A 197 1.96 -43.32 -40.91
C SER A 197 1.42 -42.85 -39.56
N ALA A 198 0.21 -42.30 -39.55
CA ALA A 198 -0.51 -41.93 -38.32
C ALA A 198 -1.05 -43.17 -37.59
N ASP A 199 -0.15 -43.96 -36.98
CA ASP A 199 -0.49 -45.19 -36.29
C ASP A 199 -0.88 -44.95 -34.80
N ALA A 200 -1.26 -46.03 -34.11
CA ALA A 200 -1.63 -45.98 -32.70
C ALA A 200 -0.49 -45.49 -31.78
N SER A 201 0.78 -45.62 -32.21
CA SER A 201 1.94 -45.17 -31.43
C SER A 201 2.10 -43.66 -31.48
N LEU A 202 1.88 -43.02 -32.65
CA LEU A 202 1.90 -41.57 -32.78
C LEU A 202 0.76 -40.92 -31.98
N HIS A 203 -0.44 -41.50 -32.05
CA HIS A 203 -1.60 -41.05 -31.27
C HIS A 203 -1.38 -41.14 -29.76
N ALA A 204 -0.64 -42.15 -29.28
CA ALA A 204 -0.33 -42.31 -27.85
C ALA A 204 0.75 -41.32 -27.36
N LEU A 205 1.68 -40.89 -28.22
CA LEU A 205 2.78 -39.99 -27.87
C LEU A 205 2.40 -38.51 -27.99
N LEU A 206 1.47 -38.18 -28.88
CA LEU A 206 1.14 -36.79 -29.22
C LEU A 206 0.67 -35.94 -28.03
N PRO A 207 -0.21 -36.42 -27.13
CA PRO A 207 -0.58 -35.66 -25.93
C PRO A 207 0.60 -35.40 -24.98
N ARG A 208 1.57 -36.34 -24.91
CA ARG A 208 2.78 -36.18 -24.07
C ARG A 208 3.72 -35.13 -24.65
N LEU A 209 3.88 -35.09 -25.98
CA LEU A 209 4.67 -34.08 -26.67
C LEU A 209 4.00 -32.70 -26.61
N SER A 210 2.67 -32.63 -26.77
CA SER A 210 1.86 -31.42 -26.57
C SER A 210 2.05 -30.86 -25.15
N ALA A 211 1.87 -31.70 -24.12
CA ALA A 211 2.08 -31.31 -22.72
C ALA A 211 3.52 -30.85 -22.44
N TRP A 212 4.51 -31.57 -22.96
CA TRP A 212 5.92 -31.19 -22.83
C TRP A 212 6.22 -29.84 -23.51
N ARG A 213 5.67 -29.59 -24.70
CA ARG A 213 5.84 -28.35 -25.45
C ARG A 213 5.16 -27.18 -24.75
N ARG A 214 3.93 -27.36 -24.25
CA ARG A 214 3.22 -26.36 -23.43
C ARG A 214 4.02 -26.00 -22.19
N GLN A 215 4.47 -26.99 -21.43
CA GLN A 215 5.32 -26.78 -20.25
C GLN A 215 6.64 -26.06 -20.59
N ARG A 216 7.25 -26.38 -21.75
CA ARG A 216 8.48 -25.71 -22.21
C ARG A 216 8.22 -24.27 -22.63
N ARG A 217 7.11 -23.96 -23.31
CA ARG A 217 6.71 -22.59 -23.65
C ARG A 217 6.42 -21.77 -22.40
N GLU A 218 5.62 -22.31 -21.46
CA GLU A 218 5.37 -21.66 -20.17
C GLU A 218 6.66 -21.34 -19.44
N ARG A 219 7.59 -22.31 -19.33
CA ARG A 219 8.91 -22.09 -18.74
C ARG A 219 9.72 -21.04 -19.49
N SER A 220 9.70 -21.04 -20.82
CA SER A 220 10.42 -20.06 -21.64
C SER A 220 9.86 -18.65 -21.46
N VAL A 221 8.55 -18.51 -21.37
CA VAL A 221 7.87 -17.23 -21.10
C VAL A 221 8.24 -16.74 -19.71
N VAL A 222 8.16 -17.61 -18.70
CA VAL A 222 8.56 -17.30 -17.31
C VAL A 222 10.05 -16.96 -17.21
N ASP A 223 10.93 -17.67 -17.91
CA ASP A 223 12.36 -17.34 -17.98
C ASP A 223 12.58 -15.96 -18.62
N GLY A 224 11.73 -15.56 -19.57
CA GLY A 224 11.68 -14.22 -20.14
C GLY A 224 11.25 -13.11 -19.17
N TRP A 225 10.64 -13.44 -18.03
CA TRP A 225 10.23 -12.48 -16.99
C TRP A 225 11.31 -12.22 -15.94
N ARG A 226 12.44 -12.92 -16.01
CA ARG A 226 13.49 -12.83 -14.99
C ARG A 226 14.42 -11.66 -15.27
N TYR A 227 14.54 -10.78 -14.29
CA TYR A 227 15.49 -9.67 -14.30
C TYR A 227 16.36 -9.70 -13.06
N ARG A 228 17.53 -9.07 -13.15
CA ARG A 228 18.40 -8.80 -12.01
C ARG A 228 18.98 -7.40 -12.12
N VAL A 229 19.30 -6.85 -10.96
CA VAL A 229 20.11 -5.62 -10.90
C VAL A 229 21.57 -5.99 -11.12
N THR A 230 22.25 -5.22 -11.96
CA THR A 230 23.71 -5.27 -12.13
C THR A 230 24.28 -3.87 -12.04
N TRP A 231 25.53 -3.77 -11.60
CA TRP A 231 26.26 -2.53 -11.51
C TRP A 231 27.36 -2.52 -12.58
N GLN A 232 27.23 -1.63 -13.55
CA GLN A 232 28.17 -1.53 -14.66
C GLN A 232 29.18 -0.42 -14.37
N PRO A 233 30.49 -0.65 -14.57
CA PRO A 233 31.49 0.41 -14.47
C PRO A 233 31.12 1.55 -15.41
N LEU A 234 31.00 2.75 -14.86
CA LEU A 234 30.93 3.97 -15.65
C LEU A 234 32.35 4.27 -16.15
N GLY A 235 32.45 4.74 -17.39
CA GLY A 235 33.73 5.24 -17.92
C GLY A 235 34.25 6.44 -17.12
N ALA A 236 35.31 7.08 -17.60
CA ALA A 236 35.78 8.32 -17.00
C ALA A 236 34.64 9.35 -17.02
N LEU A 237 34.07 9.63 -15.85
CA LEU A 237 33.15 10.75 -15.69
C LEU A 237 33.94 12.02 -16.03
N PRO A 238 33.33 13.02 -16.68
CA PRO A 238 33.95 14.33 -16.78
C PRO A 238 34.32 14.78 -15.36
N GLN A 239 35.28 15.68 -15.19
CA GLN A 239 35.59 16.29 -13.88
C GLN A 239 34.86 17.64 -13.73
N PRO A 240 33.53 17.72 -13.67
CA PRO A 240 32.90 18.89 -13.10
C PRO A 240 33.14 18.82 -11.60
N CYS A 241 33.86 19.81 -11.07
CA CYS A 241 33.80 20.04 -9.64
C CYS A 241 32.40 20.58 -9.31
N PRO A 242 31.78 20.14 -8.20
CA PRO A 242 30.59 20.79 -7.66
C PRO A 242 30.99 22.22 -7.25
N ALA A 243 30.86 23.17 -8.18
CA ALA A 243 31.11 24.58 -7.91
C ALA A 243 29.93 25.18 -7.11
N GLY A 244 30.19 26.26 -6.38
CA GLY A 244 29.18 26.99 -5.63
C GLY A 244 28.91 26.43 -4.24
N THR A 245 27.80 26.85 -3.65
CA THR A 245 27.42 26.50 -2.28
C THR A 245 26.65 25.17 -2.26
N TRP A 246 27.15 24.18 -1.52
CA TRP A 246 26.51 22.88 -1.33
C TRP A 246 25.96 22.75 0.08
N LEU A 247 24.69 22.38 0.18
CA LEU A 247 24.07 22.08 1.46
C LEU A 247 24.35 20.63 1.84
N LEU A 248 24.99 20.42 2.99
CA LEU A 248 25.22 19.11 3.58
C LEU A 248 24.20 18.89 4.70
N VAL A 249 23.30 17.93 4.55
CA VAL A 249 22.26 17.65 5.55
C VAL A 249 22.62 16.38 6.32
N VAL A 250 22.79 16.49 7.64
CA VAL A 250 23.20 15.40 8.53
C VAL A 250 22.22 15.25 9.69
N ALA A 251 22.10 14.06 10.26
CA ALA A 251 21.32 13.85 11.48
C ALA A 251 22.11 14.33 12.72
N GLU A 252 23.39 13.93 12.76
CA GLU A 252 24.39 14.35 13.72
C GLU A 252 25.77 14.37 13.01
N GLY A 253 26.73 15.14 13.52
CA GLY A 253 28.11 15.10 13.03
C GLY A 253 28.81 13.79 13.38
N SER A 254 29.51 13.19 12.42
CA SER A 254 30.31 11.98 12.59
C SER A 254 31.66 12.16 11.88
N GLU A 255 32.63 11.29 12.15
CA GLU A 255 33.90 11.30 11.41
C GLU A 255 33.68 11.10 9.90
N TRP A 256 32.66 10.31 9.54
CA TRP A 256 32.33 10.04 8.15
C TRP A 256 31.69 11.25 7.47
N THR A 257 30.73 11.93 8.11
CA THR A 257 30.15 13.17 7.56
C THR A 257 31.19 14.28 7.45
N ALA A 258 32.13 14.35 8.41
CA ALA A 258 33.27 15.26 8.34
C ALA A 258 34.19 14.94 7.15
N ALA A 259 34.50 13.66 6.89
CA ALA A 259 35.30 13.25 5.74
C ALA A 259 34.62 13.61 4.40
N VAL A 260 33.30 13.41 4.29
CA VAL A 260 32.52 13.82 3.11
C VAL A 260 32.56 15.34 2.92
N ARG A 261 32.39 16.11 4.00
CA ARG A 261 32.50 17.57 3.96
C ARG A 261 33.89 18.01 3.48
N THR A 262 34.95 17.46 4.05
CA THR A 262 36.34 17.74 3.64
C THR A 262 36.57 17.40 2.17
N ALA A 263 36.06 16.26 1.69
CA ALA A 263 36.15 15.88 0.29
C ALA A 263 35.50 16.91 -0.65
N LEU A 264 34.36 17.50 -0.28
CA LEU A 264 33.72 18.56 -1.06
C LEU A 264 34.52 19.86 -1.02
N THR A 265 34.99 20.28 0.16
CA THR A 265 35.75 21.54 0.30
C THR A 265 37.11 21.50 -0.39
N ASP A 266 37.82 20.36 -0.31
CA ASP A 266 39.12 20.17 -0.98
C ASP A 266 38.99 20.22 -2.52
N HIS A 267 37.79 19.95 -3.02
CA HIS A 267 37.43 20.05 -4.43
C HIS A 267 36.62 21.33 -4.73
N GLY A 268 36.77 22.38 -3.92
CA GLY A 268 36.33 23.74 -4.26
C GLY A 268 34.84 24.04 -4.05
N ALA A 269 34.07 23.16 -3.40
CA ALA A 269 32.70 23.46 -2.99
C ALA A 269 32.68 24.24 -1.67
N THR A 270 31.83 25.26 -1.56
CA THR A 270 31.54 25.91 -0.27
C THR A 270 30.45 25.13 0.44
N THR A 271 30.73 24.49 1.57
CA THR A 271 29.72 23.65 2.25
C THR A 271 29.01 24.40 3.37
N VAL A 272 27.68 24.35 3.41
CA VAL A 272 26.86 24.77 4.55
C VAL A 272 26.25 23.51 5.16
N THR A 273 26.42 23.30 6.47
CA THR A 273 25.85 22.12 7.15
C THR A 273 24.52 22.48 7.79
N LEU A 274 23.50 21.66 7.52
CA LEU A 274 22.19 21.70 8.18
C LEU A 274 22.02 20.41 9.00
N VAL A 275 21.68 20.56 10.28
CA VAL A 275 21.47 19.42 11.18
C VAL A 275 19.97 19.16 11.30
N ALA A 276 19.50 18.05 10.73
CA ALA A 276 18.14 17.56 10.88
C ALA A 276 18.11 16.49 11.97
N GLY A 277 18.11 16.92 13.23
CA GLY A 277 18.11 16.02 14.40
C GLY A 277 16.70 15.46 14.71
N PRO A 278 16.57 14.56 15.70
CA PRO A 278 15.34 13.79 15.98
C PRO A 278 14.06 14.61 16.15
N ASP A 279 14.16 15.86 16.59
CA ASP A 279 13.04 16.77 16.83
C ASP A 279 12.71 17.68 15.63
N THR A 280 13.45 17.55 14.52
CA THR A 280 13.29 18.43 13.37
C THR A 280 12.15 17.97 12.47
N ASP A 281 11.05 18.73 12.46
CA ASP A 281 9.92 18.51 11.57
C ASP A 281 10.06 19.24 10.22
N ARG A 282 9.18 18.92 9.26
CA ARG A 282 9.15 19.53 7.93
C ARG A 282 9.11 21.06 7.96
N ARG A 283 8.34 21.65 8.87
CA ARG A 283 8.18 23.12 8.98
C ARG A 283 9.42 23.80 9.54
N THR A 284 10.12 23.13 10.44
CA THR A 284 11.38 23.61 11.01
C THR A 284 12.47 23.55 9.96
N LEU A 285 12.60 22.43 9.24
CA LEU A 285 13.52 22.32 8.11
C LEU A 285 13.24 23.39 7.04
N ALA A 286 11.98 23.62 6.67
CA ALA A 286 11.64 24.61 5.64
C ALA A 286 12.05 26.04 6.04
N ARG A 287 11.92 26.40 7.32
CA ARG A 287 12.38 27.70 7.84
C ARG A 287 13.89 27.83 7.81
N GLU A 288 14.61 26.83 8.31
CA GLU A 288 16.08 26.84 8.31
C GLU A 288 16.64 26.87 6.88
N LEU A 289 16.02 26.14 5.95
CA LEU A 289 16.38 26.18 4.52
C LEU A 289 16.21 27.57 3.91
N ALA A 290 15.17 28.32 4.31
CA ALA A 290 14.94 29.67 3.80
C ALA A 290 16.04 30.66 4.23
N ASP A 291 16.66 30.45 5.39
CA ASP A 291 17.72 31.32 5.94
C ASP A 291 19.10 31.06 5.31
N ILE A 292 19.32 29.89 4.71
CA ILE A 292 20.61 29.49 4.12
C ILE A 292 20.90 30.19 2.79
N GLY A 293 19.86 30.63 2.07
CA GLY A 293 19.98 31.26 0.76
C GLY A 293 20.19 30.27 -0.40
N PRO A 294 20.57 30.75 -1.60
CA PRO A 294 20.65 29.92 -2.79
C PRO A 294 21.80 28.91 -2.72
N VAL A 295 21.48 27.64 -2.96
CA VAL A 295 22.44 26.53 -3.01
C VAL A 295 22.47 25.91 -4.41
N THR A 296 23.64 25.38 -4.79
CA THR A 296 23.88 24.75 -6.11
C THR A 296 23.55 23.26 -6.11
N GLY A 297 23.57 22.62 -4.94
CA GLY A 297 23.22 21.22 -4.75
C GLY A 297 22.98 20.91 -3.28
N VAL A 298 22.24 19.84 -3.02
CA VAL A 298 21.99 19.32 -1.67
C VAL A 298 22.53 17.90 -1.60
N LEU A 299 23.40 17.62 -0.64
CA LEU A 299 23.87 16.28 -0.31
C LEU A 299 23.33 15.88 1.06
N SER A 300 22.39 14.94 1.06
CA SER A 300 21.84 14.34 2.28
C SER A 300 22.67 13.14 2.70
N LEU A 301 23.14 13.16 3.94
CA LEU A 301 23.81 12.06 4.64
C LEU A 301 22.90 11.46 5.74
N LEU A 302 21.60 11.79 5.72
CA LEU A 302 20.63 11.38 6.74
C LEU A 302 20.47 9.86 6.84
N ALA A 303 20.72 9.14 5.76
CA ALA A 303 20.67 7.68 5.75
C ALA A 303 21.66 7.03 6.72
N GLU A 304 22.71 7.73 7.16
CA GLU A 304 23.67 7.21 8.15
C GLU A 304 22.99 6.82 9.47
N ASP A 305 21.93 7.53 9.87
CA ASP A 305 21.19 7.25 11.09
C ASP A 305 20.12 6.17 10.86
N GLU A 306 20.46 4.95 11.24
CA GLU A 306 19.61 3.77 11.17
C GLU A 306 18.77 3.54 12.44
N THR A 307 18.78 4.46 13.41
CA THR A 307 17.97 4.33 14.62
C THR A 307 16.47 4.39 14.29
N ALA A 308 15.62 3.91 15.20
CA ALA A 308 14.18 3.96 14.98
C ALA A 308 13.65 5.40 15.11
N SER A 309 12.79 5.81 14.18
CA SER A 309 12.16 7.13 14.22
C SER A 309 11.20 7.26 15.41
N ALA A 310 11.26 8.40 16.10
CA ALA A 310 10.33 8.72 17.19
C ALA A 310 8.88 8.73 16.67
N GLY A 311 7.99 8.01 17.36
CA GLY A 311 6.59 7.86 16.97
C GLY A 311 6.30 6.78 15.92
N HIS A 312 7.31 6.28 15.19
CA HIS A 312 7.15 5.23 14.18
C HIS A 312 8.28 4.18 14.25
N PRO A 313 8.24 3.23 15.20
CA PRO A 313 9.32 2.27 15.43
C PRO A 313 9.69 1.38 14.24
N GLY A 314 8.78 1.26 13.25
CA GLY A 314 9.02 0.51 12.01
C GLY A 314 9.79 1.27 10.92
N LEU A 315 10.08 2.55 11.11
CA LEU A 315 10.81 3.40 10.17
C LEU A 315 12.19 3.75 10.73
N SER A 316 13.25 3.66 9.92
CA SER A 316 14.54 4.25 10.28
C SER A 316 14.43 5.78 10.30
N TYR A 317 15.11 6.43 11.23
CA TYR A 317 15.19 7.88 11.32
C TYR A 317 15.68 8.49 10.00
N GLY A 318 16.76 7.94 9.41
CA GLY A 318 17.30 8.42 8.15
C GLY A 318 16.30 8.44 7.00
N LEU A 319 15.43 7.43 6.88
CA LEU A 319 14.34 7.43 5.89
C LEU A 319 13.29 8.52 6.18
N ALA A 320 12.84 8.61 7.43
CA ALA A 320 11.83 9.59 7.84
C ALA A 320 12.33 11.04 7.63
N ALA A 321 13.57 11.31 8.03
CA ALA A 321 14.23 12.59 7.84
C ALA A 321 14.47 12.90 6.36
N THR A 322 14.80 11.91 5.53
CA THR A 322 14.93 12.08 4.07
C THR A 322 13.58 12.48 3.42
N LEU A 323 12.48 11.87 3.86
CA LEU A 323 11.13 12.27 3.42
C LEU A 323 10.82 13.71 3.84
N CYS A 324 11.05 14.05 5.11
CA CYS A 324 10.87 15.41 5.62
C CYS A 324 11.70 16.44 4.87
N LEU A 325 12.98 16.15 4.59
CA LEU A 325 13.87 17.01 3.81
C LEU A 325 13.35 17.22 2.39
N THR A 326 12.95 16.15 1.71
CA THR A 326 12.42 16.23 0.34
C THR A 326 11.19 17.15 0.26
N GLN A 327 10.31 17.04 1.26
CA GLN A 327 9.13 17.89 1.39
C GLN A 327 9.49 19.34 1.73
N ALA A 328 10.40 19.55 2.70
CA ALA A 328 10.83 20.87 3.15
C ALA A 328 11.55 21.67 2.05
N LEU A 329 12.36 21.01 1.21
CA LEU A 329 12.95 21.63 0.02
C LEU A 329 11.87 22.14 -0.94
N GLY A 330 10.73 21.44 -1.03
CA GLY A 330 9.54 21.87 -1.79
C GLY A 330 8.91 23.12 -1.21
N ASP A 331 8.66 23.11 0.10
CA ASP A 331 8.05 24.24 0.81
C ASP A 331 8.91 25.50 0.75
N ALA A 332 10.23 25.34 0.84
CA ALA A 332 11.20 26.44 0.79
C ALA A 332 11.51 26.93 -0.65
N GLY A 333 10.96 26.29 -1.69
CA GLY A 333 11.23 26.65 -3.08
C GLY A 333 12.68 26.42 -3.52
N VAL A 334 13.38 25.46 -2.90
CA VAL A 334 14.76 25.12 -3.26
C VAL A 334 14.75 24.16 -4.45
N ASP A 335 15.19 24.65 -5.61
CA ASP A 335 15.24 23.90 -6.88
C ASP A 335 16.55 23.12 -7.10
N ALA A 336 17.49 23.23 -6.18
CA ALA A 336 18.79 22.55 -6.28
C ALA A 336 18.63 21.02 -6.26
N PRO A 337 19.45 20.27 -7.02
CA PRO A 337 19.38 18.82 -7.08
C PRO A 337 19.72 18.18 -5.73
N LEU A 338 18.80 17.36 -5.21
CA LEU A 338 19.01 16.52 -4.03
C LEU A 338 19.70 15.20 -4.37
N TRP A 339 20.87 14.99 -3.77
CA TRP A 339 21.59 13.73 -3.74
C TRP A 339 21.46 13.09 -2.36
N CYS A 340 21.03 11.82 -2.31
CA CYS A 340 21.01 11.05 -1.06
C CYS A 340 22.15 10.04 -1.05
N ALA A 341 23.05 10.18 -0.09
CA ALA A 341 24.20 9.31 0.08
C ALA A 341 23.92 8.22 1.14
N THR A 342 24.42 7.03 0.84
CA THR A 342 24.32 5.82 1.66
C THR A 342 25.70 5.15 1.73
N ARG A 343 25.86 4.14 2.59
CA ARG A 343 27.06 3.33 2.74
C ARG A 343 26.65 1.89 3.01
N GLY A 344 27.14 0.95 2.20
CA GLY A 344 26.84 -0.48 2.40
C GLY A 344 25.38 -0.86 2.08
N ALA A 345 24.63 0.03 1.41
CA ALA A 345 23.23 -0.22 1.05
C ALA A 345 23.09 -1.06 -0.23
N VAL A 346 24.13 -1.09 -1.07
CA VAL A 346 24.10 -1.80 -2.36
C VAL A 346 25.36 -2.64 -2.58
N ALA A 347 25.23 -3.74 -3.33
CA ALA A 347 26.34 -4.60 -3.71
C ALA A 347 26.58 -4.49 -5.22
N THR A 348 27.75 -3.98 -5.59
CA THR A 348 28.21 -3.90 -6.99
C THR A 348 28.74 -5.24 -7.50
N GLY A 349 29.21 -6.09 -6.59
CA GLY A 349 29.73 -7.42 -6.88
C GLY A 349 29.88 -8.27 -5.63
N ARG A 350 30.50 -9.45 -5.77
CA ARG A 350 30.64 -10.44 -4.68
C ARG A 350 31.56 -10.01 -3.53
N ALA A 351 32.41 -9.01 -3.76
CA ALA A 351 33.34 -8.48 -2.76
C ALA A 351 32.68 -7.47 -1.80
N ASP A 352 31.54 -6.91 -2.18
CA ASP A 352 30.84 -5.92 -1.36
C ASP A 352 30.08 -6.62 -0.21
N ARG A 353 30.24 -6.08 0.99
CA ARG A 353 29.44 -6.47 2.15
C ARG A 353 28.21 -5.58 2.21
N LEU A 354 27.03 -6.21 2.40
CA LEU A 354 25.77 -5.52 2.67
C LEU A 354 25.51 -5.59 4.18
N ASP A 355 25.95 -4.57 4.90
CA ASP A 355 25.82 -4.48 6.36
C ASP A 355 24.85 -3.38 6.82
N ARG A 356 24.35 -2.56 5.89
CA ARG A 356 23.40 -1.47 6.14
C ARG A 356 22.09 -1.63 5.35
N PRO A 357 21.31 -2.69 5.59
CA PRO A 357 20.09 -2.97 4.83
C PRO A 357 19.01 -1.89 5.04
N LEU A 358 19.01 -1.18 6.18
CA LEU A 358 18.03 -0.12 6.44
C LEU A 358 18.23 1.07 5.49
N GLN A 359 19.48 1.39 5.13
CA GLN A 359 19.77 2.42 4.13
C GLN A 359 19.23 2.10 2.73
N SER A 360 18.98 0.83 2.41
CA SER A 360 18.31 0.44 1.16
C SER A 360 16.88 1.00 1.05
N GLN A 361 16.25 1.37 2.16
CA GLN A 361 14.94 2.02 2.14
C GLN A 361 15.00 3.38 1.44
N VAL A 362 16.09 4.14 1.64
CA VAL A 362 16.33 5.42 0.95
C VAL A 362 16.48 5.22 -0.55
N TRP A 363 17.06 4.10 -1.00
CA TRP A 363 17.10 3.74 -2.41
C TRP A 363 15.72 3.43 -2.99
N GLY A 364 14.85 2.79 -2.20
CA GLY A 364 13.44 2.55 -2.57
C GLY A 364 12.69 3.87 -2.74
N PHE A 365 12.75 4.72 -1.71
CA PHE A 365 12.15 6.04 -1.68
C PHE A 365 12.66 6.94 -2.82
N GLY A 366 13.99 7.05 -2.99
CA GLY A 366 14.60 7.95 -3.95
C GLY A 366 14.23 7.64 -5.40
N ARG A 367 13.99 6.37 -5.75
CA ARG A 367 13.47 6.01 -7.09
C ARG A 367 12.05 6.51 -7.33
N ALA A 368 11.21 6.59 -6.30
CA ALA A 368 9.89 7.20 -6.42
C ALA A 368 10.01 8.74 -6.47
N ALA A 369 10.83 9.34 -5.59
CA ALA A 369 11.07 10.77 -5.58
C ALA A 369 11.63 11.31 -6.90
N ALA A 370 12.49 10.53 -7.58
CA ALA A 370 12.99 10.85 -8.91
C ALA A 370 11.87 11.01 -9.96
N LEU A 371 10.81 10.21 -9.87
CA LEU A 371 9.66 10.25 -10.77
C LEU A 371 8.69 11.40 -10.41
N GLU A 372 8.50 11.66 -9.12
CA GLU A 372 7.59 12.71 -8.62
C GLU A 372 8.19 14.11 -8.73
N HIS A 373 9.52 14.24 -8.56
CA HIS A 373 10.22 15.53 -8.49
C HIS A 373 11.47 15.59 -9.39
N PRO A 374 11.36 15.29 -10.71
CA PRO A 374 12.51 15.12 -11.59
C PRO A 374 13.38 16.36 -11.76
N ARG A 375 12.83 17.57 -11.54
CA ARG A 375 13.58 18.83 -11.67
C ARG A 375 14.54 19.10 -10.52
N ARG A 376 14.26 18.52 -9.34
CA ARG A 376 14.97 18.80 -8.08
C ARG A 376 15.68 17.55 -7.53
N TRP A 377 15.65 16.47 -8.30
CA TRP A 377 16.30 15.22 -7.94
C TRP A 377 17.67 15.11 -8.63
N GLY A 378 18.72 14.94 -7.82
CA GLY A 378 20.07 14.68 -8.31
C GLY A 378 20.33 13.18 -8.48
N GLY A 379 20.15 12.42 -7.40
CA GLY A 379 20.36 10.97 -7.45
C GLY A 379 20.60 10.30 -6.10
N LEU A 380 20.92 9.01 -6.19
CA LEU A 380 21.31 8.13 -5.11
C LEU A 380 22.77 7.74 -5.31
N VAL A 381 23.57 7.85 -4.25
CA VAL A 381 24.97 7.43 -4.26
C VAL A 381 25.30 6.53 -3.06
N ASP A 382 25.92 5.39 -3.30
CA ASP A 382 26.45 4.55 -2.23
C ASP A 382 27.97 4.71 -2.16
N LEU A 383 28.47 5.16 -1.01
CA LEU A 383 29.85 5.52 -0.76
C LEU A 383 30.60 4.37 -0.06
N PRO A 384 31.93 4.29 -0.23
CA PRO A 384 32.74 3.32 0.52
C PRO A 384 32.86 3.73 2.00
N ASP A 385 33.25 2.77 2.85
CA ASP A 385 33.51 3.02 4.28
C ASP A 385 34.61 4.06 4.50
N VAL A 386 35.65 3.99 3.68
CA VAL A 386 36.80 4.90 3.71
C VAL A 386 36.75 5.77 2.46
N LEU A 387 36.60 7.07 2.67
CA LEU A 387 36.61 8.07 1.61
C LEU A 387 38.04 8.55 1.37
N ASP A 388 38.82 7.77 0.61
CA ASP A 388 40.16 8.19 0.19
C ASP A 388 40.13 9.30 -0.87
N ALA A 389 41.29 9.87 -1.22
CA ALA A 389 41.38 10.96 -2.20
C ALA A 389 40.79 10.60 -3.58
N ARG A 390 40.83 9.32 -3.98
CA ARG A 390 40.25 8.89 -5.27
C ARG A 390 38.74 8.77 -5.17
N ALA A 391 38.21 8.27 -4.06
CA ALA A 391 36.79 8.21 -3.79
C ALA A 391 36.18 9.60 -3.65
N ALA A 392 36.90 10.55 -3.02
CA ALA A 392 36.53 11.96 -2.95
C ALA A 392 36.41 12.59 -4.36
N ALA A 393 37.42 12.42 -5.22
CA ALA A 393 37.39 12.92 -6.59
C ALA A 393 36.28 12.28 -7.44
N ARG A 394 35.94 11.02 -7.17
CA ARG A 394 34.82 10.33 -7.83
C ARG A 394 33.47 10.86 -7.35
N LEU A 395 33.32 11.13 -6.05
CA LEU A 395 32.10 11.69 -5.48
C LEU A 395 31.80 13.05 -6.11
N THR A 396 32.79 13.93 -6.19
CA THR A 396 32.62 15.27 -6.75
C THR A 396 32.24 15.22 -8.23
N ALA A 397 32.87 14.33 -9.01
CA ALA A 397 32.49 14.08 -10.41
C ALA A 397 31.05 13.54 -10.56
N VAL A 398 30.60 12.67 -9.65
CA VAL A 398 29.22 12.14 -9.61
C VAL A 398 28.20 13.23 -9.29
N LEU A 399 28.53 14.13 -8.36
CA LEU A 399 27.63 15.22 -7.97
C LEU A 399 27.50 16.30 -9.04
N GLY A 400 28.52 16.49 -9.89
CA GLY A 400 28.50 17.47 -10.97
C GLY A 400 27.93 16.96 -12.30
N GLN A 401 27.68 15.65 -12.46
CA GLN A 401 27.04 15.10 -13.66
C GLN A 401 25.51 15.03 -13.53
N ARG A 402 24.81 14.77 -14.65
CA ARG A 402 23.33 14.75 -14.74
C ARG A 402 22.74 13.54 -15.48
N THR A 403 23.59 12.57 -15.83
CA THR A 403 23.22 11.44 -16.69
C THR A 403 22.88 10.17 -15.90
N GLU A 404 23.44 10.01 -14.71
CA GLU A 404 23.30 8.84 -13.87
C GLU A 404 22.76 9.27 -12.50
N ASP A 405 21.66 8.67 -12.06
CA ASP A 405 20.95 9.02 -10.82
C ASP A 405 21.03 7.89 -9.77
N GLN A 406 21.69 6.78 -10.08
CA GLN A 406 21.80 5.59 -9.23
C GLN A 406 23.22 5.04 -9.33
N VAL A 407 24.09 5.48 -8.41
CA VAL A 407 25.54 5.33 -8.52
C VAL A 407 26.13 4.66 -7.27
N ALA A 408 27.17 3.84 -7.45
CA ALA A 408 27.95 3.29 -6.36
C ALA A 408 29.44 3.58 -6.58
N ILE A 409 30.09 4.14 -5.56
CA ILE A 409 31.52 4.44 -5.57
C ILE A 409 32.25 3.35 -4.78
N ARG A 410 33.25 2.75 -5.42
CA ARG A 410 34.10 1.72 -4.82
C ARG A 410 35.56 2.05 -5.12
N ALA A 411 36.49 1.32 -4.49
CA ALA A 411 37.91 1.41 -4.80
C ALA A 411 38.19 1.17 -6.30
N SER A 412 37.47 0.23 -6.92
CA SER A 412 37.57 -0.11 -8.34
C SER A 412 37.07 0.97 -9.30
N GLY A 413 36.20 1.88 -8.86
CA GLY A 413 35.63 2.92 -9.74
C GLY A 413 34.22 3.31 -9.37
N VAL A 414 33.56 4.00 -10.30
CA VAL A 414 32.16 4.41 -10.21
C VAL A 414 31.32 3.43 -11.02
N HIS A 415 30.19 2.99 -10.47
CA HIS A 415 29.28 2.05 -11.13
C HIS A 415 27.87 2.61 -11.21
N GLY A 416 27.21 2.43 -12.35
CA GLY A 416 25.82 2.79 -12.57
C GLY A 416 24.90 1.58 -12.46
N ARG A 417 23.73 1.75 -11.84
CA ARG A 417 22.74 0.69 -11.70
C ARG A 417 22.05 0.38 -13.03
N ARG A 418 21.89 -0.90 -13.36
CA ARG A 418 21.16 -1.38 -14.55
C ARG A 418 20.24 -2.54 -14.19
N LEU A 419 19.07 -2.59 -14.82
CA LEU A 419 18.21 -3.76 -14.79
C LEU A 419 18.45 -4.56 -16.07
N VAL A 420 18.91 -5.80 -15.94
CA VAL A 420 19.23 -6.67 -17.08
C VAL A 420 18.45 -7.97 -16.98
N ARG A 421 18.22 -8.62 -18.13
CA ARG A 421 17.61 -9.96 -18.16
C ARG A 421 18.51 -10.96 -17.42
N ALA A 422 17.90 -11.78 -16.59
CA ALA A 422 18.57 -12.83 -15.84
C ALA A 422 18.38 -14.18 -16.57
N THR A 423 19.36 -14.57 -17.37
CA THR A 423 19.35 -15.89 -18.02
C THR A 423 19.59 -16.98 -16.98
N ARG A 424 18.88 -18.11 -17.15
CA ARG A 424 19.12 -19.30 -16.34
C ARG A 424 20.50 -19.86 -16.67
N ALA A 425 21.27 -20.25 -15.65
CA ALA A 425 22.49 -21.02 -15.86
C ALA A 425 22.12 -22.34 -16.57
N THR A 426 22.94 -22.76 -17.53
CA THR A 426 22.76 -24.00 -18.29
C THR A 426 22.94 -25.25 -17.46
N ASP A 427 23.56 -25.14 -16.29
CA ASP A 427 23.75 -26.26 -15.37
C ASP A 427 22.44 -26.66 -14.67
N PRO A 428 22.19 -27.96 -14.45
CA PRO A 428 21.03 -28.42 -13.71
C PRO A 428 21.13 -27.91 -12.27
N ALA A 429 20.34 -26.88 -11.96
CA ALA A 429 20.13 -26.47 -10.58
C ALA A 429 19.61 -27.67 -9.79
N ARG A 430 20.16 -27.89 -8.60
CA ARG A 430 19.71 -28.92 -7.67
C ARG A 430 18.20 -28.75 -7.46
N GLU A 431 17.43 -29.80 -7.72
CA GLU A 431 15.97 -29.75 -7.59
C GLU A 431 15.61 -29.43 -6.14
N TRP A 432 14.91 -28.31 -5.94
CA TRP A 432 14.51 -27.88 -4.62
C TRP A 432 13.25 -28.66 -4.20
N SER A 433 13.38 -29.44 -3.13
CA SER A 433 12.27 -30.13 -2.47
C SER A 433 12.31 -29.76 -0.98
N PRO A 434 11.24 -29.16 -0.42
CA PRO A 434 11.20 -28.84 1.00
C PRO A 434 11.27 -30.12 1.84
N ARG A 435 11.86 -30.03 3.03
CA ARG A 435 11.89 -31.11 4.04
C ARG A 435 11.43 -30.53 5.38
N GLY A 436 10.63 -31.28 6.13
CA GLY A 436 10.12 -30.84 7.43
C GLY A 436 9.06 -29.76 7.32
N THR A 437 9.08 -28.80 8.25
CA THR A 437 8.07 -27.73 8.36
C THR A 437 8.46 -26.52 7.52
N VAL A 438 7.53 -26.04 6.69
CA VAL A 438 7.66 -24.79 5.92
C VAL A 438 6.79 -23.72 6.57
N LEU A 439 7.38 -22.58 6.94
CA LEU A 439 6.65 -21.41 7.46
C LEU A 439 6.36 -20.43 6.31
N ILE A 440 5.09 -20.08 6.13
CA ILE A 440 4.64 -19.07 5.16
C ILE A 440 4.06 -17.88 5.93
N THR A 441 4.79 -16.76 5.97
CA THR A 441 4.29 -15.52 6.55
C THR A 441 3.34 -14.83 5.57
N GLY A 442 2.14 -14.41 6.02
CA GLY A 442 1.11 -13.88 5.14
C GLY A 442 0.37 -14.94 4.33
N GLY A 443 0.38 -16.21 4.78
CA GLY A 443 -0.24 -17.36 4.12
C GLY A 443 -1.77 -17.35 3.98
N THR A 444 -2.45 -16.32 4.47
CA THR A 444 -3.89 -16.11 4.26
C THR A 444 -4.17 -15.11 3.12
N GLY A 445 -3.12 -14.51 2.55
CA GLY A 445 -3.22 -13.61 1.39
C GLY A 445 -3.18 -14.38 0.07
N ALA A 446 -3.57 -13.74 -1.02
CA ALA A 446 -3.72 -14.38 -2.34
C ALA A 446 -2.45 -15.05 -2.94
N LEU A 447 -1.26 -14.81 -2.37
CA LEU A 447 0.01 -15.36 -2.86
C LEU A 447 0.60 -16.45 -1.94
N GLY A 448 0.23 -16.45 -0.66
CA GLY A 448 0.76 -17.38 0.33
C GLY A 448 -0.15 -18.60 0.43
#